data_AF-A0A9E5XZP8-F1
#
_entry.id   AF-A0A9E5XZP8-F1
#
_cell.length_a   1.000
_cell.length_b   1.000
_cell.length_c   1.000
_cell.angle_alpha   90.00
_cell.angle_beta   90.00
_cell.angle_gamma   90.00
#
_symmetry.space_group_name_H-M   'P 1'
#
loop_
_entity.id
_entity.type
_entity.pdbx_description
1 polymer ?
#
loop_
_entity_poly.entity_id
_entity_poly.type
_entity_poly.pdbx_seq_one_letter_code
_entity_poly.pdbx_strand_id
1 'polypeptide(L)'
;MLLPVSALAGEEATPFGLVYIGSNTGGASGGHCALRLGDVAFHFQVGEQGFLKLVRQPWQEFLHCYNDIENRPIYLAKTRLPSGQVARIETHFLKLLLAQNRNFENLSALENEVRLLEGIEQGSDLALPVHRLGLFAWEAEPHECDETLLRLKKRVLDALGKDFLQHIKTKALLALQDVDSRAETLEIPRSKTQLVPSLGVFFKRLQESLSLWAMVRVLDLSIPLRDEVLVDGGEILPSFRASLEGFARELENSILALLSSKRPDKAEALLLQMARLSAIRKGLSSGRLLMLDTFPQGCQSVSYPKYRDDIEALNNLLKLLGKRLNEAQRRYSHHKSIHEPEFNYLENLATRFWELKQALSKKGPVRIWNGNTLPDRTLAVSLLSVGISVKGRPLGVKEARDGLKRYERSIKRLYGYDILNKNCVTELFSALESCLGPGRFPKSTTVGIPFLGFKKWISQMDVSKVEFYPSYRLRRLDEMYRGQNPLVVYLREFNTITSSIYHRNTVDTSFLLFSDDVLIPRPIYGCINVIYAGLNMAIGVLEAPFDKGARFSQGGWGLVYSIPELFMVNIRKGTFAWVPPN
;
A
#
# COMPACT_ATOMS: atom_id res chain seq x y z
N MET A 1 -15.28 -7.86 -9.88
CA MET A 1 -16.53 -7.49 -10.60
C MET A 1 -16.28 -6.12 -11.21
N LEU A 2 -16.36 -6.03 -12.53
CA LEU A 2 -16.06 -4.81 -13.31
C LEU A 2 -17.09 -3.74 -12.96
N LEU A 3 -16.65 -2.58 -12.46
CA LEU A 3 -17.53 -1.40 -12.36
C LEU A 3 -17.82 -0.90 -13.78
N PRO A 4 -19.07 -0.52 -14.09
CA PRO A 4 -19.40 -0.01 -15.41
C PRO A 4 -18.82 1.40 -15.58
N VAL A 5 -18.16 1.59 -16.72
CA VAL A 5 -17.75 2.90 -17.23
C VAL A 5 -19.03 3.71 -17.45
N SER A 6 -19.20 4.81 -16.73
CA SER A 6 -20.24 5.79 -17.04
C SER A 6 -19.92 6.42 -18.38
N ALA A 7 -20.54 5.91 -19.44
CA ALA A 7 -20.73 6.65 -20.67
C ALA A 7 -21.91 7.60 -20.47
N LEU A 8 -21.64 8.91 -20.43
CA LEU A 8 -22.47 10.01 -20.96
C LEU A 8 -22.06 11.35 -20.32
N ALA A 9 -21.05 11.97 -20.91
CA ALA A 9 -20.84 13.42 -21.07
C ALA A 9 -19.63 13.56 -22.01
N GLY A 10 -19.64 14.53 -22.94
CA GLY A 10 -18.77 14.57 -24.13
C GLY A 10 -17.33 14.11 -23.90
N GLU A 11 -16.82 13.25 -24.79
CA GLU A 11 -15.49 12.63 -24.70
C GLU A 11 -14.37 13.67 -24.63
N GLU A 12 -14.09 14.19 -23.44
CA GLU A 12 -12.72 14.56 -23.11
C GLU A 12 -11.89 13.29 -23.19
N ALA A 13 -10.95 13.26 -24.13
CA ALA A 13 -10.06 12.12 -24.30
C ALA A 13 -9.40 11.78 -22.96
N THR A 14 -9.54 10.52 -22.51
CA THR A 14 -8.95 10.02 -21.27
C THR A 14 -7.49 10.47 -21.17
N PRO A 15 -7.10 11.21 -20.11
CA PRO A 15 -5.75 11.74 -19.99
C PRO A 15 -4.69 10.65 -20.18
N PHE A 16 -3.92 10.74 -21.26
CA PHE A 16 -2.85 9.81 -21.58
C PHE A 16 -1.52 10.57 -21.69
N GLY A 17 -0.47 10.05 -21.07
CA GLY A 17 0.85 10.66 -21.21
C GLY A 17 1.94 9.97 -20.44
N LEU A 18 3.17 10.19 -20.91
CA LEU A 18 4.36 9.78 -20.17
C LEU A 18 4.66 10.82 -19.10
N VAL A 19 5.04 10.35 -17.92
CA VAL A 19 5.42 11.14 -16.76
C VAL A 19 6.89 10.92 -16.50
N TYR A 20 7.65 12.01 -16.35
CA TYR A 20 9.01 11.99 -15.85
C TYR A 20 9.07 12.65 -14.48
N ILE A 21 9.67 11.96 -13.52
CA ILE A 21 9.96 12.48 -12.19
C ILE A 21 11.46 12.79 -12.11
N GLY A 22 11.81 14.02 -11.75
CA GLY A 22 13.20 14.49 -11.65
C GLY A 22 14.04 13.66 -10.69
N SER A 23 15.36 13.64 -10.88
CA SER A 23 16.29 12.85 -10.06
C SER A 23 16.30 13.25 -8.58
N ASN A 24 16.50 12.29 -7.67
CA ASN A 24 16.73 12.54 -6.24
C ASN A 24 17.83 11.64 -5.66
N THR A 25 18.26 11.96 -4.44
CA THR A 25 19.26 11.17 -3.67
C THR A 25 18.70 9.85 -3.10
N GLY A 26 17.37 9.65 -3.15
CA GLY A 26 16.66 8.53 -2.51
C GLY A 26 16.57 7.22 -3.30
N GLY A 27 17.32 7.06 -4.39
CA GLY A 27 17.40 5.78 -5.13
C GLY A 27 17.14 5.86 -6.64
N ALA A 28 16.99 7.05 -7.21
CA ALA A 28 16.73 7.23 -8.64
C ALA A 28 17.55 8.40 -9.23
N SER A 29 18.87 8.24 -9.32
CA SER A 29 19.81 9.27 -9.80
C SER A 29 19.54 9.75 -11.24
N GLY A 30 18.91 8.91 -12.08
CA GLY A 30 18.45 9.26 -13.43
C GLY A 30 17.00 9.76 -13.52
N GLY A 31 16.31 9.86 -12.39
CA GLY A 31 14.88 10.14 -12.30
C GLY A 31 14.03 8.87 -12.32
N HIS A 32 12.73 9.02 -12.55
CA HIS A 32 11.79 7.89 -12.66
C HIS A 32 10.78 8.18 -13.77
N CYS A 33 10.13 7.15 -14.31
CA CYS A 33 9.07 7.29 -15.30
C CYS A 33 7.80 6.57 -14.87
N ALA A 34 6.67 7.18 -15.19
CA ALA A 34 5.35 6.58 -15.06
C ALA A 34 4.53 6.82 -16.32
N LEU A 35 3.46 6.05 -16.49
CA LEU A 35 2.46 6.25 -17.51
C LEU A 35 1.16 6.69 -16.84
N ARG A 36 0.68 7.89 -17.19
CA ARG A 36 -0.63 8.36 -16.75
C ARG A 36 -1.71 7.84 -17.70
N LEU A 37 -2.71 7.19 -17.13
CA LEU A 37 -3.92 6.69 -17.78
C LEU A 37 -5.14 7.18 -16.96
N GLY A 38 -5.79 8.23 -17.43
CA GLY A 38 -6.86 8.90 -16.69
C GLY A 38 -6.37 9.45 -15.35
N ASP A 39 -7.01 8.99 -14.28
CA ASP A 39 -6.72 9.35 -12.89
C ASP A 39 -5.79 8.37 -12.18
N VAL A 40 -5.09 7.51 -12.92
CA VAL A 40 -4.07 6.61 -12.37
C VAL A 40 -2.74 6.73 -13.07
N ALA A 41 -1.67 6.49 -12.32
CA ALA A 41 -0.31 6.31 -12.82
C ALA A 41 0.09 4.84 -12.68
N PHE A 42 0.65 4.29 -13.76
CA PHE A 42 1.33 3.01 -13.75
C PHE A 42 2.84 3.22 -13.81
N HIS A 43 3.59 2.60 -12.91
CA HIS A 43 5.04 2.67 -12.93
C HIS A 43 5.69 1.43 -12.35
N PHE A 44 6.90 1.12 -12.82
CA PHE A 44 7.70 0.04 -12.26
C PHE A 44 8.63 0.59 -11.18
N GLN A 45 8.65 -0.02 -10.01
CA GLN A 45 9.58 0.33 -8.94
C GLN A 45 10.37 -0.90 -8.49
N VAL A 46 11.59 -0.69 -8.01
CA VAL A 46 12.36 -1.77 -7.39
C VAL A 46 11.77 -2.01 -6.01
N GLY A 47 11.18 -3.18 -5.82
CA GLY A 47 10.69 -3.65 -4.52
C GLY A 47 11.79 -4.32 -3.70
N GLU A 48 11.39 -4.77 -2.50
CA GLU A 48 12.22 -5.61 -1.65
C GLU A 48 12.72 -6.84 -2.42
N GLN A 49 13.96 -7.27 -2.15
CA GLN A 49 14.67 -8.36 -2.85
C GLN A 49 15.09 -8.08 -4.31
N GLY A 50 14.96 -6.84 -4.80
CA GLY A 50 15.48 -6.45 -6.12
C GLY A 50 14.60 -6.86 -7.31
N PHE A 51 13.30 -7.11 -7.07
CA PHE A 51 12.33 -7.32 -8.14
C PHE A 51 11.65 -6.01 -8.56
N LEU A 52 11.42 -5.84 -9.86
CA LEU A 52 10.58 -4.78 -10.41
C LEU A 52 9.11 -5.12 -10.17
N LYS A 53 8.41 -4.24 -9.45
CA LYS A 53 6.97 -4.30 -9.19
C LYS A 53 6.27 -3.23 -10.00
N LEU A 54 5.28 -3.61 -10.78
CA LEU A 54 4.33 -2.70 -11.40
C LEU A 54 3.37 -2.20 -10.32
N VAL A 55 3.29 -0.89 -10.18
CA VAL A 55 2.39 -0.21 -9.26
C VAL A 55 1.33 0.51 -10.07
N ARG A 56 0.09 0.40 -9.62
CA ARG A 56 -1.02 1.22 -10.07
C ARG A 56 -1.41 2.13 -8.92
N GLN A 57 -1.19 3.43 -9.08
CA GLN A 57 -1.41 4.41 -8.03
C GLN A 57 -2.40 5.49 -8.50
N PRO A 58 -3.33 5.96 -7.66
CA PRO A 58 -4.13 7.15 -7.98
C PRO A 58 -3.23 8.35 -8.28
N TRP A 59 -3.60 9.16 -9.27
CA TRP A 59 -2.75 10.28 -9.74
C TRP A 59 -2.44 11.30 -8.64
N GLN A 60 -3.42 11.61 -7.78
CA GLN A 60 -3.21 12.54 -6.66
C GLN A 60 -2.25 11.99 -5.60
N GLU A 61 -2.34 10.70 -5.32
CA GLU A 61 -1.41 10.03 -4.39
C GLU A 61 -0.01 9.95 -4.99
N PHE A 62 0.10 9.68 -6.29
CA PHE A 62 1.36 9.71 -7.02
C PHE A 62 2.02 11.09 -6.98
N LEU A 63 1.25 12.17 -7.21
CA LEU A 63 1.73 13.54 -7.04
C LEU A 63 2.19 13.78 -5.62
N HIS A 64 1.41 13.39 -4.61
CA HIS A 64 1.79 13.61 -3.22
C HIS A 64 3.09 12.90 -2.83
N CYS A 65 3.23 11.62 -3.17
CA CYS A 65 4.44 10.85 -2.88
C CYS A 65 5.67 11.44 -3.57
N TYR A 66 5.61 11.65 -4.89
CA TYR A 66 6.79 12.05 -5.66
C TYR A 66 7.04 13.56 -5.63
N ASN A 67 6.00 14.39 -5.74
CA ASN A 67 6.12 15.84 -5.84
C ASN A 67 6.30 16.50 -4.47
N ASP A 68 5.62 15.96 -3.46
CA ASP A 68 5.57 16.58 -2.14
C ASP A 68 6.56 15.93 -1.18
N ILE A 69 6.36 14.64 -0.87
CA ILE A 69 7.17 13.91 0.12
C ILE A 69 8.62 13.76 -0.39
N GLU A 70 8.80 13.20 -1.60
CA GLU A 70 10.13 13.07 -2.18
C GLU A 70 10.70 14.39 -2.72
N ASN A 71 9.90 15.47 -2.72
CA ASN A 71 10.26 16.81 -3.18
C ASN A 71 10.74 16.86 -4.64
N ARG A 72 10.19 16.06 -5.56
CA ARG A 72 10.70 15.94 -6.94
C ARG A 72 9.84 16.71 -7.94
N PRO A 73 10.44 17.41 -8.91
CA PRO A 73 9.65 18.02 -9.98
C PRO A 73 9.07 16.91 -10.87
N ILE A 74 7.85 17.12 -11.38
CA ILE A 74 7.20 16.17 -12.30
C ILE A 74 6.90 16.87 -13.62
N TYR A 75 7.16 16.17 -14.72
CA TYR A 75 6.85 16.59 -16.09
C TYR A 75 5.89 15.57 -16.70
N LEU A 76 4.74 16.03 -17.19
CA LEU A 76 3.74 15.18 -17.85
C LEU A 76 3.62 15.57 -19.32
N ALA A 77 4.02 14.67 -20.22
CA ALA A 77 3.85 14.82 -21.66
C ALA A 77 2.48 14.26 -22.09
N LYS A 78 1.47 15.13 -22.16
CA LYS A 78 0.11 14.78 -22.61
C LYS A 78 0.12 14.41 -24.08
N THR A 79 -0.15 13.15 -24.36
CA THR A 79 0.02 12.55 -25.69
C THR A 79 -1.34 12.18 -26.27
N ARG A 80 -1.56 12.52 -27.54
CA ARG A 80 -2.80 12.14 -28.24
C ARG A 80 -2.64 10.72 -28.77
N LEU A 81 -3.57 9.85 -28.40
CA LEU A 81 -3.73 8.52 -28.97
C LEU A 81 -5.23 8.26 -29.19
N PRO A 82 -5.60 7.46 -30.20
CA PRO A 82 -6.97 7.00 -30.36
C PRO A 82 -7.46 6.27 -29.09
N SER A 83 -8.70 6.52 -28.67
CA SER A 83 -9.30 5.95 -27.45
C SER A 83 -9.18 4.43 -27.38
N GLY A 84 -9.39 3.74 -28.51
CA GLY A 84 -9.21 2.28 -28.61
C GLY A 84 -7.77 1.79 -28.34
N GLN A 85 -6.75 2.60 -28.62
CA GLN A 85 -5.36 2.27 -28.26
C GLN A 85 -5.11 2.50 -26.76
N VAL A 86 -5.64 3.57 -26.18
CA VAL A 86 -5.56 3.84 -24.73
C VAL A 86 -6.20 2.72 -23.93
N ALA A 87 -7.40 2.28 -24.30
CA ALA A 87 -8.10 1.16 -23.65
C ALA A 87 -7.34 -0.17 -23.75
N ARG A 88 -6.66 -0.42 -24.89
CA ARG A 88 -5.79 -1.60 -25.05
C ARG A 88 -4.58 -1.55 -24.13
N ILE A 89 -3.93 -0.38 -24.01
CA ILE A 89 -2.81 -0.18 -23.09
C ILE A 89 -3.28 -0.41 -21.65
N GLU A 90 -4.39 0.21 -21.24
CA GLU A 90 -4.95 0.03 -19.90
C GLU A 90 -5.23 -1.45 -19.58
N THR A 91 -5.93 -2.14 -20.49
CA THR A 91 -6.21 -3.57 -20.35
C THR A 91 -4.93 -4.40 -20.23
N HIS A 92 -3.90 -4.06 -21.00
CA HIS A 92 -2.62 -4.75 -20.97
C HIS A 92 -1.88 -4.54 -19.63
N PHE A 93 -1.81 -3.30 -19.14
CA PHE A 93 -1.18 -2.99 -17.85
C PHE A 93 -1.94 -3.63 -16.67
N LEU A 94 -3.27 -3.69 -16.72
CA LEU A 94 -4.06 -4.41 -15.73
C LEU A 94 -3.79 -5.92 -15.76
N LYS A 95 -3.67 -6.53 -16.94
CA LYS A 95 -3.28 -7.95 -17.07
C LYS A 95 -1.89 -8.22 -16.50
N LEU A 96 -0.91 -7.36 -16.81
CA LEU A 96 0.44 -7.44 -16.23
C LEU A 96 0.40 -7.37 -14.71
N LEU A 97 -0.34 -6.40 -14.17
CA LEU A 97 -0.47 -6.22 -12.72
C LEU A 97 -1.09 -7.45 -12.05
N LEU A 98 -2.18 -7.98 -12.59
CA LEU A 98 -2.86 -9.17 -12.06
C LEU A 98 -1.96 -10.41 -12.10
N ALA A 99 -1.30 -10.65 -13.24
CA ALA A 99 -0.38 -11.77 -13.39
C ALA A 99 0.83 -11.64 -12.45
N GLN A 100 1.40 -10.45 -12.32
CA GLN A 100 2.52 -10.21 -11.43
C GLN A 100 2.14 -10.38 -9.95
N ASN A 101 1.01 -9.82 -9.51
CA ASN A 101 0.53 -9.99 -8.14
C ASN A 101 0.32 -11.47 -7.80
N ARG A 102 -0.34 -12.21 -8.69
CA ARG A 102 -0.51 -13.66 -8.57
C ARG A 102 0.82 -14.41 -8.45
N ASN A 103 1.81 -14.01 -9.24
CA ASN A 103 3.13 -14.63 -9.20
C ASN A 103 3.85 -14.36 -7.87
N PHE A 104 3.76 -13.14 -7.32
CA PHE A 104 4.35 -12.84 -6.01
C PHE A 104 3.58 -13.48 -4.84
N GLU A 105 2.25 -13.58 -4.93
CA GLU A 105 1.44 -14.35 -3.98
C GLU A 105 1.88 -15.81 -3.94
N ASN A 106 2.06 -16.43 -5.10
CA ASN A 106 2.53 -17.82 -5.21
C ASN A 106 3.97 -17.99 -4.69
N LEU A 107 4.86 -17.01 -4.95
CA LEU A 107 6.21 -17.02 -4.37
C LEU A 107 6.14 -17.00 -2.84
N SER A 108 5.38 -16.07 -2.26
CA SER A 108 5.23 -15.96 -0.80
C SER A 108 4.60 -17.22 -0.20
N ALA A 109 3.62 -17.82 -0.89
CA ALA A 109 3.03 -19.09 -0.48
C ALA A 109 4.07 -20.23 -0.43
N LEU A 110 4.96 -20.33 -1.42
CA LEU A 110 6.05 -21.32 -1.43
C LEU A 110 7.12 -21.04 -0.35
N GLU A 111 7.44 -19.77 -0.10
CA GLU A 111 8.35 -19.38 1.00
C GLU A 111 7.77 -19.74 2.37
N ASN A 112 6.47 -19.51 2.56
CA ASN A 112 5.75 -19.90 3.78
C ASN A 112 5.67 -21.43 3.91
N GLU A 113 5.43 -22.13 2.81
CA GLU A 113 5.42 -23.60 2.75
C GLU A 113 6.76 -24.17 3.23
N VAL A 114 7.88 -23.73 2.65
CA VAL A 114 9.21 -24.21 3.04
C VAL A 114 9.49 -23.92 4.52
N ARG A 115 9.22 -22.68 4.98
CA ARG A 115 9.40 -22.31 6.39
C ARG A 115 8.55 -23.17 7.33
N LEU A 116 7.30 -23.44 6.94
CA LEU A 116 6.40 -24.29 7.70
C LEU A 116 6.97 -25.70 7.83
N LEU A 117 7.26 -26.34 6.70
CA LEU A 117 7.73 -27.72 6.67
C LEU A 117 9.05 -27.91 7.43
N GLU A 118 9.98 -26.96 7.33
CA GLU A 118 11.22 -26.93 8.11
C GLU A 118 10.96 -26.78 9.61
N GLY A 119 10.03 -25.91 10.00
CA GLY A 119 9.62 -25.75 11.40
C GLY A 119 9.03 -27.02 12.00
N ILE A 120 8.24 -27.78 11.22
CA ILE A 120 7.70 -29.08 11.64
C ILE A 120 8.82 -30.12 11.80
N GLU A 121 9.75 -30.19 10.84
CA GLU A 121 10.89 -31.12 10.89
C GLU A 121 11.75 -30.87 12.13
N GLN A 122 11.88 -29.61 12.56
CA GLN A 122 12.59 -29.20 13.78
C GLN A 122 11.76 -29.37 15.07
N GLY A 123 10.51 -29.83 14.97
CA GLY A 123 9.64 -30.09 16.11
C GLY A 123 9.05 -28.85 16.79
N SER A 124 9.03 -27.70 16.10
CA SER A 124 8.46 -26.45 16.62
C SER A 124 6.94 -26.53 16.76
N ASP A 125 6.38 -25.87 17.77
CA ASP A 125 4.94 -25.59 17.77
C ASP A 125 4.62 -24.61 16.64
N LEU A 126 3.68 -25.00 15.78
CA LEU A 126 3.32 -24.21 14.62
C LEU A 126 2.21 -23.23 14.98
N ALA A 127 2.52 -21.94 14.91
CA ALA A 127 1.52 -20.89 14.93
C ALA A 127 1.27 -20.37 13.51
N LEU A 128 0.03 -20.50 13.02
CA LEU A 128 -0.36 -20.03 11.70
C LEU A 128 -1.10 -18.69 11.80
N PRO A 129 -0.81 -17.72 10.92
CA PRO A 129 -1.53 -16.45 10.91
C PRO A 129 -2.98 -16.63 10.44
N VAL A 130 -3.94 -16.13 11.21
CA VAL A 130 -5.35 -16.02 10.83
C VAL A 130 -5.68 -14.55 10.65
N HIS A 131 -5.90 -14.13 9.41
CA HIS A 131 -6.29 -12.76 9.07
C HIS A 131 -7.63 -12.40 9.72
N ARG A 132 -7.78 -11.13 10.12
CA ARG A 132 -8.97 -10.55 10.79
C ARG A 132 -9.36 -11.15 12.15
N LEU A 133 -8.73 -12.25 12.58
CA LEU A 133 -9.02 -12.83 13.90
C LEU A 133 -8.63 -11.88 15.03
N GLY A 134 -7.57 -11.09 14.85
CA GLY A 134 -7.12 -10.09 15.80
C GLY A 134 -8.07 -8.90 15.98
N LEU A 135 -9.20 -8.84 15.25
CA LEU A 135 -10.28 -7.89 15.51
C LEU A 135 -11.10 -8.28 16.74
N PHE A 136 -11.08 -9.57 17.11
CA PHE A 136 -11.86 -10.12 18.21
C PHE A 136 -10.99 -10.32 19.46
N ALA A 137 -11.61 -10.27 20.64
CA ALA A 137 -10.98 -10.55 21.93
C ALA A 137 -10.73 -12.07 22.07
N TRP A 138 -9.75 -12.57 21.31
CA TRP A 138 -9.45 -13.99 21.22
C TRP A 138 -8.74 -14.50 22.48
N GLU A 139 -9.54 -15.03 23.41
CA GLU A 139 -9.09 -15.64 24.65
C GLU A 139 -9.55 -17.11 24.74
N ALA A 140 -8.94 -17.86 25.67
CA ALA A 140 -9.27 -19.27 25.89
C ALA A 140 -10.74 -19.44 26.35
N GLU A 141 -11.22 -18.51 27.19
CA GLU A 141 -12.59 -18.45 27.70
C GLU A 141 -13.07 -16.99 27.62
N PRO A 142 -13.97 -16.63 26.69
CA PRO A 142 -14.50 -15.28 26.60
C PRO A 142 -15.32 -14.95 27.85
N HIS A 143 -14.93 -13.88 28.57
CA HIS A 143 -15.66 -13.41 29.74
C HIS A 143 -16.93 -12.61 29.39
N GLU A 144 -17.00 -12.09 28.16
CA GLU A 144 -18.12 -11.31 27.64
C GLU A 144 -18.61 -11.90 26.31
N CYS A 145 -19.90 -11.75 26.04
CA CYS A 145 -20.54 -12.18 24.79
C CYS A 145 -21.04 -10.96 24.01
N ASP A 146 -20.80 -10.94 22.71
CA ASP A 146 -21.39 -9.97 21.80
C ASP A 146 -22.84 -10.34 21.49
N GLU A 147 -23.79 -9.52 21.96
CA GLU A 147 -25.22 -9.74 21.71
C GLU A 147 -25.59 -9.82 20.23
N THR A 148 -24.87 -9.10 19.37
CA THR A 148 -25.09 -9.11 17.92
C THR A 148 -24.71 -10.46 17.34
N LEU A 149 -23.55 -10.99 17.73
CA LEU A 149 -23.11 -12.32 17.29
C LEU A 149 -23.97 -13.42 17.89
N LEU A 150 -24.46 -13.25 19.12
CA LEU A 150 -25.39 -14.20 19.74
C LEU A 150 -26.72 -14.28 18.97
N ARG A 151 -27.28 -13.14 18.56
CA ARG A 151 -28.48 -13.09 17.70
C ARG A 151 -28.21 -13.68 16.32
N LEU A 152 -27.06 -13.38 15.74
CA LEU A 152 -26.64 -13.95 14.45
C LEU A 152 -26.49 -15.48 14.55
N LYS A 153 -25.86 -15.99 15.60
CA LYS A 153 -25.75 -17.43 15.88
C LYS A 153 -27.13 -18.07 15.91
N LYS A 154 -28.08 -17.51 16.67
CA LYS A 154 -29.45 -18.02 16.72
C LYS A 154 -30.08 -18.08 15.32
N ARG A 155 -29.97 -17.00 14.56
CA ARG A 155 -30.49 -16.93 13.18
C ARG A 155 -29.84 -17.96 12.25
N VAL A 156 -28.55 -18.22 12.40
CA VAL A 156 -27.82 -19.26 11.66
C VAL A 156 -28.36 -20.65 12.00
N LEU A 157 -28.54 -20.96 13.29
CA LEU A 157 -29.08 -22.25 13.72
C LEU A 157 -30.53 -22.46 13.28
N ASP A 158 -31.34 -21.40 13.29
CA ASP A 158 -32.73 -21.44 12.82
C ASP A 158 -32.81 -21.67 11.30
N ALA A 159 -31.90 -21.06 10.53
CA ALA A 159 -31.93 -21.12 9.06
C ALA A 159 -31.19 -22.34 8.46
N LEU A 160 -30.11 -22.78 9.08
CA LEU A 160 -29.20 -23.82 8.52
C LEU A 160 -29.19 -25.12 9.36
N GLY A 161 -29.86 -25.14 10.51
CA GLY A 161 -29.99 -26.29 11.39
C GLY A 161 -29.13 -26.21 12.66
N LYS A 162 -29.61 -26.84 13.74
CA LYS A 162 -28.99 -26.78 15.09
C LYS A 162 -27.57 -27.32 15.15
N ASP A 163 -27.24 -28.30 14.31
CA ASP A 163 -25.91 -28.93 14.29
C ASP A 163 -24.98 -28.35 13.22
N PHE A 164 -25.42 -27.33 12.47
CA PHE A 164 -24.69 -26.82 11.30
C PHE A 164 -23.29 -26.30 11.65
N LEU A 165 -23.17 -25.47 12.70
CA LEU A 165 -21.88 -24.93 13.13
C LEU A 165 -20.95 -26.04 13.63
N GLN A 166 -21.48 -27.01 14.37
CA GLN A 166 -20.72 -28.17 14.83
C GLN A 166 -20.24 -29.01 13.65
N HIS A 167 -21.06 -29.20 12.61
CA HIS A 167 -20.65 -29.89 11.39
C HIS A 167 -19.50 -29.18 10.66
N ILE A 168 -19.58 -27.85 10.49
CA ILE A 168 -18.48 -27.07 9.89
C ILE A 168 -17.21 -27.17 10.73
N LYS A 169 -17.33 -27.04 12.05
CA LYS A 169 -16.19 -27.15 12.99
C LYS A 169 -15.52 -28.51 12.88
N THR A 170 -16.29 -29.59 12.93
CA THR A 170 -15.78 -30.97 12.78
C THR A 170 -15.13 -31.16 11.41
N LYS A 171 -15.75 -30.68 10.33
CA LYS A 171 -15.17 -30.75 8.99
C LYS A 171 -13.83 -30.00 8.89
N ALA A 172 -13.73 -28.83 9.49
CA ALA A 172 -12.49 -28.05 9.52
C ALA A 172 -11.39 -28.77 10.33
N LEU A 173 -11.73 -29.36 11.48
CA LEU A 173 -10.79 -30.16 12.28
C LEU A 173 -10.32 -31.42 11.55
N LEU A 174 -11.24 -32.15 10.90
CA LEU A 174 -10.89 -33.29 10.06
C LEU A 174 -9.97 -32.87 8.92
N ALA A 175 -10.27 -31.75 8.24
CA ALA A 175 -9.41 -31.22 7.19
C ALA A 175 -8.01 -30.91 7.72
N LEU A 176 -7.88 -30.27 8.90
CA LEU A 176 -6.58 -30.02 9.54
C LEU A 176 -5.81 -31.30 9.85
N GLN A 177 -6.50 -32.39 10.21
CA GLN A 177 -5.88 -33.69 10.45
C GLN A 177 -5.44 -34.37 9.15
N ASP A 178 -6.23 -34.26 8.08
CA ASP A 178 -6.08 -35.00 6.82
C ASP A 178 -5.31 -34.26 5.73
N VAL A 179 -4.75 -33.06 5.99
CA VAL A 179 -4.01 -32.34 4.94
C VAL A 179 -2.77 -33.14 4.53
N ASP A 180 -2.78 -33.65 3.30
CA ASP A 180 -1.63 -34.27 2.64
C ASP A 180 -0.56 -33.19 2.36
N SER A 181 0.69 -33.51 2.68
CA SER A 181 1.86 -32.66 2.43
C SER A 181 2.32 -32.71 0.98
N ARG A 182 1.76 -33.60 0.15
CA ARG A 182 2.11 -33.70 -1.27
C ARG A 182 1.85 -32.38 -2.00
N ALA A 183 2.87 -31.95 -2.72
CA ALA A 183 2.84 -30.74 -3.53
C ALA A 183 1.85 -30.89 -4.69
N GLU A 184 0.98 -29.91 -4.85
CA GLU A 184 0.24 -29.74 -6.09
C GLU A 184 1.21 -29.51 -7.26
N THR A 185 0.75 -29.79 -8.49
CA THR A 185 1.55 -29.52 -9.68
C THR A 185 1.87 -28.03 -9.77
N LEU A 186 3.15 -27.69 -9.59
CA LEU A 186 3.63 -26.32 -9.64
C LEU A 186 3.66 -25.81 -11.10
N GLU A 187 2.73 -24.92 -11.45
CA GLU A 187 2.79 -24.20 -12.72
C GLU A 187 3.76 -23.01 -12.62
N ILE A 188 4.83 -23.05 -13.41
CA ILE A 188 5.85 -22.00 -13.44
C ILE A 188 5.51 -20.99 -14.54
N PRO A 189 5.37 -19.68 -14.22
CA PRO A 189 5.06 -18.66 -15.22
C PRO A 189 6.18 -18.57 -16.26
N ARG A 190 5.80 -18.51 -17.55
CA ARG A 190 6.72 -18.41 -18.69
C ARG A 190 6.79 -17.00 -19.27
N SER A 191 5.76 -16.18 -19.04
CA SER A 191 5.71 -14.77 -19.46
C SER A 191 5.06 -13.88 -18.39
N LYS A 192 5.26 -12.56 -18.50
CA LYS A 192 4.72 -11.56 -17.55
C LYS A 192 3.20 -11.41 -17.61
N THR A 193 2.57 -11.82 -18.71
CA THR A 193 1.12 -11.74 -18.91
C THR A 193 0.41 -13.07 -18.63
N GLN A 194 1.15 -14.15 -18.37
CA GLN A 194 0.56 -15.45 -18.03
C GLN A 194 -0.02 -15.38 -16.62
N LEU A 195 -1.33 -15.52 -16.52
CA LEU A 195 -2.02 -15.70 -15.25
C LEU A 195 -1.97 -17.18 -14.87
N VAL A 196 -1.08 -17.53 -13.94
CA VAL A 196 -1.03 -18.87 -13.35
C VAL A 196 -2.11 -19.01 -12.26
N PRO A 197 -2.62 -20.21 -11.98
CA PRO A 197 -3.53 -20.43 -10.85
C PRO A 197 -2.91 -20.06 -9.50
N SER A 198 -3.76 -19.76 -8.51
CA SER A 198 -3.30 -19.71 -7.12
C SER A 198 -2.82 -21.10 -6.73
N LEU A 199 -1.65 -21.21 -6.10
CA LEU A 199 -1.21 -22.48 -5.56
C LEU A 199 -2.01 -22.81 -4.29
N GLY A 200 -2.54 -24.03 -4.21
CA GLY A 200 -3.17 -24.61 -3.02
C GLY A 200 -2.16 -25.35 -2.16
N VAL A 201 -0.99 -24.74 -1.87
CA VAL A 201 0.06 -25.38 -1.05
C VAL A 201 -0.44 -25.81 0.33
N PHE A 202 0.23 -26.78 0.94
CA PHE A 202 -0.17 -27.37 2.22
C PHE A 202 -0.35 -26.33 3.34
N PHE A 203 0.53 -25.33 3.43
CA PHE A 203 0.41 -24.15 4.29
C PHE A 203 -0.92 -23.44 4.11
N LYS A 204 -1.31 -23.17 2.85
CA LYS A 204 -2.55 -22.44 2.55
C LYS A 204 -3.79 -23.26 2.92
N ARG A 205 -3.78 -24.57 2.64
CA ARG A 205 -4.87 -25.48 3.02
C ARG A 205 -5.05 -25.58 4.54
N LEU A 206 -3.93 -25.64 5.28
CA LEU A 206 -3.95 -25.58 6.75
C LEU A 206 -4.48 -24.23 7.24
N GLN A 207 -4.00 -23.12 6.69
CA GLN A 207 -4.44 -21.78 7.05
C GLN A 207 -5.94 -21.59 6.79
N GLU A 208 -6.45 -22.04 5.64
CA GLU A 208 -7.88 -21.98 5.29
C GLU A 208 -8.74 -22.79 6.27
N SER A 209 -8.30 -24.01 6.60
CA SER A 209 -9.02 -24.89 7.53
C SER A 209 -9.00 -24.34 8.97
N LEU A 210 -7.86 -23.81 9.41
CA LEU A 210 -7.73 -23.16 10.72
C LEU A 210 -8.56 -21.88 10.79
N SER A 211 -8.56 -21.07 9.72
CA SER A 211 -9.38 -19.86 9.64
C SER A 211 -10.86 -20.20 9.71
N LEU A 212 -11.30 -21.28 9.05
CA LEU A 212 -12.69 -21.74 9.11
C LEU A 212 -13.07 -22.19 10.53
N TRP A 213 -12.21 -22.96 11.19
CA TRP A 213 -12.41 -23.35 12.59
C TRP A 213 -12.49 -22.13 13.52
N ALA A 214 -11.56 -21.18 13.37
CA ALA A 214 -11.52 -19.96 14.18
C ALA A 214 -12.76 -19.09 13.97
N MET A 215 -13.21 -18.95 12.73
CA MET A 215 -14.45 -18.26 12.37
C MET A 215 -15.67 -18.90 13.05
N VAL A 216 -15.80 -20.24 13.02
CA VAL A 216 -16.89 -20.92 13.73
C VAL A 216 -16.80 -20.66 15.23
N ARG A 217 -15.60 -20.70 15.82
CA ARG A 217 -15.41 -20.42 17.24
C ARG A 217 -15.84 -18.99 17.61
N VAL A 218 -15.51 -17.99 16.80
CA VAL A 218 -15.95 -16.59 17.01
C VAL A 218 -17.48 -16.51 17.06
N LEU A 219 -18.16 -17.13 16.10
CA LEU A 219 -19.63 -17.10 16.04
C LEU A 219 -20.28 -17.94 17.14
N ASP A 220 -19.77 -19.15 17.39
CA ASP A 220 -20.33 -20.09 18.36
C ASP A 220 -20.21 -19.57 19.79
N LEU A 221 -19.06 -18.98 20.15
CA LEU A 221 -18.84 -18.36 21.45
C LEU A 221 -19.26 -16.89 21.51
N SER A 222 -19.72 -16.31 20.39
CA SER A 222 -20.10 -14.89 20.30
C SER A 222 -18.99 -13.95 20.81
N ILE A 223 -17.75 -14.20 20.37
CA ILE A 223 -16.56 -13.48 20.86
C ILE A 223 -16.66 -12.00 20.47
N PRO A 224 -16.53 -11.05 21.42
CA PRO A 224 -16.66 -9.63 21.14
C PRO A 224 -15.48 -9.06 20.37
N LEU A 225 -15.71 -7.90 19.74
CA LEU A 225 -14.65 -7.08 19.18
C LEU A 225 -13.75 -6.51 20.29
N ARG A 226 -12.47 -6.34 19.98
CA ARG A 226 -11.56 -5.56 20.83
C ARG A 226 -11.93 -4.09 20.76
N ASP A 227 -11.97 -3.40 21.89
CA ASP A 227 -12.27 -1.96 21.88
C ASP A 227 -11.20 -1.15 21.14
N GLU A 228 -9.94 -1.61 21.11
CA GLU A 228 -8.84 -0.92 20.41
C GLU A 228 -9.01 -0.88 18.89
N VAL A 229 -9.84 -1.77 18.31
CA VAL A 229 -10.07 -1.82 16.86
C VAL A 229 -11.24 -0.95 16.42
N LEU A 230 -11.98 -0.37 17.37
CA LEU A 230 -13.11 0.51 17.09
C LEU A 230 -12.65 1.97 17.00
N VAL A 231 -13.00 2.62 15.91
CA VAL A 231 -12.77 4.06 15.70
C VAL A 231 -14.10 4.80 15.72
N ASP A 232 -14.11 5.99 16.28
CA ASP A 232 -15.30 6.82 16.43
C ASP A 232 -15.30 7.94 15.38
N GLY A 233 -16.17 7.79 14.37
CA GLY A 233 -16.38 8.76 13.30
C GLY A 233 -17.26 9.96 13.67
N GLY A 234 -17.81 10.03 14.88
CA GLY A 234 -18.75 11.10 15.27
C GLY A 234 -20.18 10.61 15.41
N GLU A 235 -21.14 11.53 15.29
CA GLU A 235 -22.56 11.20 15.37
C GLU A 235 -23.07 10.59 14.06
N ILE A 236 -24.00 9.64 14.17
CA ILE A 236 -24.74 9.12 13.02
C ILE A 236 -25.78 10.16 12.63
N LEU A 237 -25.75 10.63 11.37
CA LEU A 237 -26.80 11.51 10.87
C LEU A 237 -28.16 10.79 10.86
N PRO A 238 -29.26 11.44 11.29
CA PRO A 238 -30.58 10.82 11.30
C PRO A 238 -30.99 10.23 9.94
N SER A 239 -30.65 10.91 8.85
CA SER A 239 -30.91 10.46 7.48
C SER A 239 -30.13 9.19 7.09
N PHE A 240 -28.97 8.96 7.71
CA PHE A 240 -28.06 7.88 7.38
C PHE A 240 -28.34 6.60 8.18
N ARG A 241 -29.01 6.72 9.33
CA ARG A 241 -29.35 5.60 10.22
C ARG A 241 -30.07 4.47 9.49
N ALA A 242 -31.06 4.80 8.65
CA ALA A 242 -31.83 3.81 7.89
C ALA A 242 -30.95 3.03 6.89
N SER A 243 -30.01 3.71 6.22
CA SER A 243 -29.07 3.07 5.29
C SER A 243 -28.08 2.14 6.00
N LEU A 244 -27.60 2.52 7.20
CA LEU A 244 -26.78 1.64 8.04
C LEU A 244 -27.55 0.41 8.54
N GLU A 245 -28.81 0.58 8.94
CA GLU A 245 -29.69 -0.54 9.31
C GLU A 245 -30.01 -1.45 8.11
N GLY A 246 -30.14 -0.87 6.91
CA GLY A 246 -30.21 -1.60 5.64
C GLY A 246 -28.96 -2.45 5.42
N PHE A 247 -27.78 -1.84 5.52
CA PHE A 247 -26.51 -2.52 5.32
C PHE A 247 -26.24 -3.61 6.37
N ALA A 248 -26.59 -3.39 7.64
CA ALA A 248 -26.50 -4.41 8.67
C ALA A 248 -27.35 -5.65 8.34
N ARG A 249 -28.57 -5.45 7.81
CA ARG A 249 -29.42 -6.58 7.35
C ARG A 249 -28.84 -7.29 6.14
N GLU A 250 -28.24 -6.55 5.21
CA GLU A 250 -27.54 -7.14 4.06
C GLU A 250 -26.31 -7.94 4.49
N LEU A 251 -25.54 -7.47 5.47
CA LEU A 251 -24.44 -8.23 6.06
C LEU A 251 -24.92 -9.52 6.69
N GLU A 252 -26.00 -9.50 7.50
CA GLU A 252 -26.56 -10.72 8.08
C GLU A 252 -26.98 -11.74 6.98
N ASN A 253 -27.63 -11.27 5.91
CA ASN A 253 -28.00 -12.11 4.78
C ASN A 253 -26.77 -12.65 4.03
N SER A 254 -25.76 -11.81 3.83
CA SER A 254 -24.50 -12.17 3.17
C SER A 254 -23.73 -13.22 3.97
N ILE A 255 -23.68 -13.09 5.30
CA ILE A 255 -23.07 -14.06 6.21
C ILE A 255 -23.77 -15.42 6.07
N LEU A 256 -25.10 -15.46 6.08
CA LEU A 256 -25.86 -16.71 5.91
C LEU A 256 -25.56 -17.37 4.55
N ALA A 257 -25.54 -16.58 3.47
CA ALA A 257 -25.21 -17.08 2.14
C ALA A 257 -23.76 -17.58 2.04
N LEU A 258 -22.80 -16.87 2.67
CA LEU A 258 -21.38 -17.23 2.67
C LEU A 258 -21.09 -18.49 3.49
N LEU A 259 -21.77 -18.70 4.61
CA LEU A 259 -21.63 -19.92 5.41
C LEU A 259 -21.90 -21.18 4.57
N SER A 260 -22.94 -21.13 3.74
CA SER A 260 -23.33 -22.21 2.81
C SER A 260 -22.53 -22.26 1.51
N SER A 261 -21.67 -21.26 1.25
CA SER A 261 -20.89 -21.18 0.02
C SER A 261 -19.73 -22.19 -0.01
N LYS A 262 -19.35 -22.58 -1.24
CA LYS A 262 -18.16 -23.39 -1.54
C LYS A 262 -16.92 -22.55 -1.87
N ARG A 263 -17.00 -21.22 -1.76
CA ARG A 263 -15.88 -20.32 -2.07
C ARG A 263 -14.66 -20.70 -1.20
N PRO A 264 -13.43 -20.78 -1.77
CA PRO A 264 -12.22 -20.69 -0.96
C PRO A 264 -12.23 -19.36 -0.19
N ASP A 265 -11.35 -19.12 0.79
CA ASP A 265 -11.24 -17.84 1.54
C ASP A 265 -12.46 -17.36 2.36
N LYS A 266 -13.61 -18.05 2.32
CA LYS A 266 -14.86 -17.59 2.96
C LYS A 266 -14.74 -17.26 4.44
N ALA A 267 -13.84 -17.92 5.16
CA ALA A 267 -13.62 -17.69 6.59
C ALA A 267 -13.17 -16.26 6.88
N GLU A 268 -12.22 -15.72 6.09
CA GLU A 268 -11.75 -14.35 6.26
C GLU A 268 -12.88 -13.35 5.96
N ALA A 269 -13.64 -13.59 4.88
CA ALA A 269 -14.76 -12.73 4.52
C ALA A 269 -15.84 -12.71 5.62
N LEU A 270 -16.15 -13.88 6.20
CA LEU A 270 -17.08 -14.02 7.31
C LEU A 270 -16.59 -13.29 8.56
N LEU A 271 -15.31 -13.43 8.93
CA LEU A 271 -14.73 -12.69 10.07
C LEU A 271 -14.86 -11.17 9.90
N LEU A 272 -14.57 -10.64 8.71
CA LEU A 272 -14.74 -9.21 8.43
C LEU A 272 -16.21 -8.77 8.50
N GLN A 273 -17.13 -9.53 7.90
CA GLN A 273 -18.55 -9.19 7.91
C GLN A 273 -19.15 -9.25 9.31
N MET A 274 -18.77 -10.25 10.12
CA MET A 274 -19.16 -10.33 11.54
C MET A 274 -18.63 -9.13 12.32
N ALA A 275 -17.36 -8.76 12.12
CA ALA A 275 -16.78 -7.60 12.77
C ALA A 275 -17.49 -6.29 12.40
N ARG A 276 -17.77 -6.08 11.10
CA ARG A 276 -18.53 -4.91 10.64
C ARG A 276 -19.95 -4.89 11.20
N LEU A 277 -20.62 -6.03 11.24
CA LEU A 277 -21.96 -6.15 11.79
C LEU A 277 -21.98 -5.74 13.28
N SER A 278 -21.06 -6.27 14.08
CA SER A 278 -20.91 -5.90 15.50
C SER A 278 -20.61 -4.41 15.68
N ALA A 279 -19.67 -3.85 14.91
CA ALA A 279 -19.35 -2.42 14.97
C ALA A 279 -20.55 -1.53 14.61
N ILE A 280 -21.28 -1.85 13.53
CA ILE A 280 -22.48 -1.11 13.11
C ILE A 280 -23.57 -1.19 14.19
N ARG A 281 -23.84 -2.37 14.75
CA ARG A 281 -24.89 -2.53 15.78
C ARG A 281 -24.54 -1.79 17.07
N LYS A 282 -23.28 -1.84 17.52
CA LYS A 282 -22.77 -1.04 18.66
C LYS A 282 -22.84 0.46 18.37
N GLY A 283 -22.60 0.88 17.12
CA GLY A 283 -22.76 2.26 16.69
C GLY A 283 -24.21 2.74 16.69
N LEU A 284 -25.12 1.95 16.13
CA LEU A 284 -26.56 2.25 16.09
C LEU A 284 -27.19 2.34 17.48
N SER A 285 -26.75 1.51 18.44
CA SER A 285 -27.24 1.56 19.82
C SER A 285 -26.73 2.79 20.58
N SER A 286 -25.48 3.20 20.33
CA SER A 286 -24.87 4.37 20.97
C SER A 286 -25.14 5.70 20.26
N GLY A 287 -25.70 5.68 19.05
CA GLY A 287 -25.85 6.87 18.20
C GLY A 287 -24.53 7.40 17.61
N ARG A 288 -23.45 6.62 17.75
CA ARG A 288 -22.09 6.97 17.30
C ARG A 288 -21.72 6.16 16.06
N LEU A 289 -21.03 6.77 15.11
CA LEU A 289 -20.54 6.09 13.91
C LEU A 289 -19.27 5.29 14.26
N LEU A 290 -19.47 4.13 14.89
CA LEU A 290 -18.40 3.21 15.24
C LEU A 290 -18.02 2.35 14.02
N MET A 291 -16.74 2.40 13.67
CA MET A 291 -16.16 1.73 12.51
C MET A 291 -14.94 0.90 12.92
N LEU A 292 -14.47 0.01 12.04
CA LEU A 292 -13.24 -0.74 12.27
C LEU A 292 -12.02 0.07 11.83
N ASP A 293 -10.93 -0.01 12.59
CA ASP A 293 -9.64 0.59 12.25
C ASP A 293 -9.05 -0.06 10.97
N THR A 294 -8.90 0.73 9.92
CA THR A 294 -8.39 0.27 8.62
C THR A 294 -6.86 0.31 8.51
N PHE A 295 -6.14 0.94 9.43
CA PHE A 295 -4.68 1.05 9.29
C PHE A 295 -4.01 -0.31 9.39
N PRO A 296 -3.08 -0.67 8.49
CA PRO A 296 -2.35 -1.94 8.59
C PRO A 296 -1.57 -2.09 9.90
N GLN A 297 -1.43 -3.34 10.35
CA GLN A 297 -0.59 -3.67 11.50
C GLN A 297 0.87 -3.26 11.22
N GLY A 298 1.46 -2.50 12.14
CA GLY A 298 2.85 -2.01 11.99
C GLY A 298 3.04 -0.86 11.01
N CYS A 299 1.98 -0.14 10.62
CA CYS A 299 2.11 1.07 9.82
C CYS A 299 3.01 2.13 10.51
N GLN A 300 3.69 2.93 9.69
CA GLN A 300 4.56 4.00 10.19
C GLN A 300 3.75 5.06 10.95
N SER A 301 4.38 5.70 11.93
CA SER A 301 3.78 6.80 12.67
C SER A 301 4.72 7.99 12.80
N VAL A 302 4.14 9.18 12.87
CA VAL A 302 4.85 10.45 13.09
C VAL A 302 4.56 10.94 14.49
N SER A 303 5.61 11.16 15.27
CA SER A 303 5.50 11.65 16.65
C SER A 303 5.14 13.14 16.70
N TYR A 304 4.46 13.55 17.78
CA TYR A 304 4.03 14.95 17.98
C TYR A 304 5.12 16.00 17.78
N PRO A 305 6.36 15.84 18.27
CA PRO A 305 7.40 16.84 18.04
C PRO A 305 7.70 17.11 16.56
N LYS A 306 7.44 16.16 15.66
CA LYS A 306 7.72 16.29 14.22
C LYS A 306 6.66 17.07 13.46
N TYR A 307 5.41 17.10 13.93
CA TYR A 307 4.31 17.78 13.26
C TYR A 307 3.78 18.99 14.04
N ARG A 308 4.39 19.32 15.19
CA ARG A 308 3.92 20.39 16.10
C ARG A 308 3.79 21.75 15.39
N ASP A 309 4.63 22.01 14.40
CA ASP A 309 4.68 23.29 13.69
C ASP A 309 3.61 23.33 12.58
N ASP A 310 3.00 22.18 12.25
CA ASP A 310 1.95 22.02 11.24
C ASP A 310 0.55 21.80 11.85
N ILE A 311 0.37 22.09 13.14
CA ILE A 311 -0.89 21.90 13.86
C ILE A 311 -2.06 22.60 13.16
N GLU A 312 -1.85 23.78 12.56
CA GLU A 312 -2.89 24.47 11.81
C GLU A 312 -3.32 23.70 10.56
N ALA A 313 -2.35 23.22 9.77
CA ALA A 313 -2.63 22.40 8.59
C ALA A 313 -3.36 21.10 8.97
N LEU A 314 -2.93 20.45 10.05
CA LEU A 314 -3.59 19.26 10.59
C LEU A 314 -4.99 19.54 11.10
N ASN A 315 -5.23 20.68 11.75
CA ASN A 315 -6.59 21.08 12.15
C ASN A 315 -7.48 21.34 10.93
N ASN A 316 -6.94 21.93 9.86
CA ASN A 316 -7.67 22.13 8.62
C ASN A 316 -7.99 20.79 7.92
N LEU A 317 -7.03 19.86 7.92
CA LEU A 317 -7.25 18.49 7.45
C LEU A 317 -8.30 17.75 8.28
N LEU A 318 -8.26 17.89 9.62
CA LEU A 318 -9.25 17.30 10.51
C LEU A 318 -10.66 17.84 10.21
N LYS A 319 -10.79 19.17 10.00
CA LYS A 319 -12.04 19.81 9.58
C LYS A 319 -12.51 19.28 8.21
N LEU A 320 -11.59 19.14 7.25
CA LEU A 320 -11.89 18.60 5.92
C LEU A 320 -12.37 17.15 5.99
N LEU A 321 -11.69 16.29 6.77
CA LEU A 321 -12.08 14.91 7.00
C LEU A 321 -13.46 14.82 7.64
N GLY A 322 -13.75 15.65 8.64
CA GLY A 322 -15.07 15.73 9.25
C GLY A 322 -16.16 16.16 8.26
N LYS A 323 -15.89 17.14 7.40
CA LYS A 323 -16.81 17.54 6.31
C LYS A 323 -17.05 16.39 5.33
N ARG A 324 -15.98 15.75 4.84
CA ARG A 324 -16.08 14.61 3.91
C ARG A 324 -16.83 13.44 4.50
N LEU A 325 -16.66 13.17 5.80
CA LEU A 325 -17.39 12.11 6.49
C LEU A 325 -18.89 12.43 6.54
N ASN A 326 -19.26 13.67 6.87
CA ASN A 326 -20.66 14.12 6.85
C ASN A 326 -21.26 14.11 5.44
N GLU A 327 -20.50 14.53 4.43
CA GLU A 327 -20.90 14.48 3.01
C GLU A 327 -21.12 13.03 2.55
N ALA A 328 -20.22 12.11 2.92
CA ALA A 328 -20.36 10.69 2.63
C ALA A 328 -21.63 10.11 3.27
N GLN A 329 -21.88 10.40 4.56
CA GLN A 329 -23.12 10.00 5.23
C GLN A 329 -24.37 10.52 4.49
N ARG A 330 -24.40 11.81 4.10
CA ARG A 330 -25.52 12.39 3.33
C ARG A 330 -25.69 11.73 1.97
N ARG A 331 -24.60 11.55 1.23
CA ARG A 331 -24.59 10.91 -0.09
C ARG A 331 -25.19 9.52 -0.04
N TYR A 332 -24.81 8.73 0.96
CA TYR A 332 -25.26 7.35 1.11
C TYR A 332 -26.60 7.22 1.84
N SER A 333 -27.15 8.31 2.40
CA SER A 333 -28.47 8.33 3.05
C SER A 333 -29.63 8.08 2.07
N HIS A 334 -29.44 8.38 0.79
CA HIS A 334 -30.49 8.21 -0.23
C HIS A 334 -30.63 6.76 -0.72
N HIS A 335 -29.70 5.89 -0.36
CA HIS A 335 -29.76 4.48 -0.74
C HIS A 335 -30.49 3.67 0.33
N LYS A 336 -31.28 2.66 -0.11
CA LYS A 336 -31.92 1.68 0.79
C LYS A 336 -30.89 0.90 1.61
N SER A 337 -29.68 0.73 1.07
CA SER A 337 -28.51 0.16 1.72
C SER A 337 -27.24 0.72 1.08
N ILE A 338 -26.13 0.66 1.82
CA ILE A 338 -24.81 1.10 1.40
C ILE A 338 -24.09 -0.09 0.78
N HIS A 339 -23.39 0.08 -0.33
CA HIS A 339 -22.60 -1.00 -0.89
C HIS A 339 -21.25 -1.15 -0.19
N GLU A 340 -20.66 -2.35 -0.22
CA GLU A 340 -19.40 -2.63 0.46
C GLU A 340 -18.24 -1.65 0.12
N PRO A 341 -18.02 -1.22 -1.14
CA PRO A 341 -16.98 -0.24 -1.45
C PRO A 341 -17.25 1.15 -0.83
N GLU A 342 -18.52 1.55 -0.77
CA GLU A 342 -18.95 2.82 -0.17
C GLU A 342 -18.76 2.78 1.35
N PHE A 343 -19.10 1.65 1.97
CA PHE A 343 -18.87 1.43 3.39
C PHE A 343 -17.37 1.41 3.72
N ASN A 344 -16.55 0.73 2.91
CA ASN A 344 -15.09 0.73 3.08
C ASN A 344 -14.47 2.13 2.96
N TYR A 345 -14.99 2.97 2.05
CA TYR A 345 -14.57 4.36 1.95
C TYR A 345 -14.90 5.14 3.24
N LEU A 346 -16.11 4.95 3.78
CA LEU A 346 -16.54 5.58 5.03
C LEU A 346 -15.68 5.11 6.23
N GLU A 347 -15.37 3.81 6.30
CA GLU A 347 -14.50 3.19 7.31
C GLU A 347 -13.07 3.79 7.27
N ASN A 348 -12.54 3.98 6.06
CA ASN A 348 -11.24 4.62 5.83
C ASN A 348 -11.21 6.11 6.17
N LEU A 349 -12.32 6.84 5.96
CA LEU A 349 -12.45 8.24 6.38
C LEU A 349 -12.56 8.36 7.90
N ALA A 350 -13.39 7.52 8.53
CA ALA A 350 -13.59 7.50 9.98
C ALA A 350 -12.29 7.18 10.72
N THR A 351 -11.52 6.20 10.23
CA THR A 351 -10.20 5.84 10.78
C THR A 351 -9.25 7.04 10.77
N ARG A 352 -9.11 7.71 9.63
CA ARG A 352 -8.22 8.89 9.49
C ARG A 352 -8.67 10.07 10.35
N PHE A 353 -9.98 10.32 10.39
CA PHE A 353 -10.57 11.37 11.21
C PHE A 353 -10.30 11.11 12.71
N TRP A 354 -10.58 9.89 13.18
CA TRP A 354 -10.41 9.50 14.57
C TRP A 354 -8.93 9.54 14.98
N GLU A 355 -8.03 8.99 14.14
CA GLU A 355 -6.59 9.03 14.38
C GLU A 355 -6.10 10.47 14.60
N LEU A 356 -6.44 11.37 13.67
CA LEU A 356 -5.98 12.75 13.74
C LEU A 356 -6.61 13.50 14.91
N LYS A 357 -7.88 13.26 15.21
CA LYS A 357 -8.58 13.82 16.38
C LYS A 357 -7.91 13.39 17.69
N GLN A 358 -7.58 12.11 17.81
CA GLN A 358 -6.92 11.56 19.01
C GLN A 358 -5.49 12.09 19.15
N ALA A 359 -4.74 12.14 18.06
CA ALA A 359 -3.38 12.64 18.07
C ALA A 359 -3.32 14.14 18.44
N LEU A 360 -4.19 14.98 17.86
CA LEU A 360 -4.23 16.41 18.16
C LEU A 360 -4.70 16.69 19.60
N SER A 361 -5.67 15.93 20.12
CA SER A 361 -6.16 16.11 21.50
C SER A 361 -5.17 15.62 22.56
N LYS A 362 -4.51 14.49 22.33
CA LYS A 362 -3.59 13.86 23.30
C LYS A 362 -2.11 14.20 23.06
N LYS A 363 -1.80 14.99 22.04
CA LYS A 363 -0.42 15.22 21.55
C LYS A 363 0.31 13.89 21.28
N GLY A 364 -0.42 12.93 20.70
CA GLY A 364 0.04 11.56 20.43
C GLY A 364 0.69 11.39 19.06
N PRO A 365 1.22 10.20 18.72
CA PRO A 365 1.66 9.92 17.36
C PRO A 365 0.47 9.85 16.37
N VAL A 366 0.73 10.13 15.10
CA VAL A 366 -0.22 9.96 13.98
C VAL A 366 0.27 8.84 13.08
N ARG A 367 -0.51 7.78 12.91
CA ARG A 367 -0.26 6.73 11.93
C ARG A 367 -0.48 7.23 10.50
N ILE A 368 0.42 6.86 9.60
CA ILE A 368 0.38 7.27 8.19
C ILE A 368 0.23 6.03 7.31
N TRP A 369 -0.77 6.07 6.44
CA TRP A 369 -0.94 5.09 5.39
C TRP A 369 -1.62 5.71 4.16
N ASN A 370 -1.00 5.52 3.01
CA ASN A 370 -1.53 5.96 1.72
C ASN A 370 -2.37 4.83 1.11
N GLY A 371 -3.58 5.16 0.68
CA GLY A 371 -4.51 4.21 0.05
C GLY A 371 -5.61 3.68 0.98
N ASN A 372 -6.62 3.05 0.37
CA ASN A 372 -7.75 2.47 1.08
C ASN A 372 -7.48 0.99 1.37
N THR A 373 -7.52 0.63 2.64
CA THR A 373 -7.32 -0.74 3.12
C THR A 373 -8.58 -1.27 3.76
N LEU A 374 -8.72 -2.60 3.77
CA LEU A 374 -9.73 -3.26 4.59
C LEU A 374 -9.17 -3.41 6.01
N PRO A 375 -10.04 -3.43 7.04
CA PRO A 375 -9.65 -3.81 8.39
C PRO A 375 -8.99 -5.18 8.38
N ASP A 376 -7.75 -5.24 8.85
CA ASP A 376 -7.03 -6.48 9.04
C ASP A 376 -6.16 -6.40 10.29
N ARG A 377 -6.40 -7.35 11.19
CA ARG A 377 -5.60 -7.59 12.39
C ARG A 377 -5.34 -9.08 12.41
N THR A 378 -4.11 -9.46 12.16
CA THR A 378 -3.71 -10.87 12.10
C THR A 378 -3.36 -11.36 13.49
N LEU A 379 -3.84 -12.55 13.83
CA LEU A 379 -3.44 -13.25 15.05
C LEU A 379 -2.85 -14.61 14.69
N ALA A 380 -1.72 -14.97 15.31
CA ALA A 380 -1.13 -16.30 15.12
C ALA A 380 -1.80 -17.31 16.06
N VAL A 381 -2.27 -18.43 15.51
CA VAL A 381 -2.96 -19.48 16.28
C VAL A 381 -2.15 -20.77 16.23
N SER A 382 -1.83 -21.31 17.41
CA SER A 382 -1.07 -22.56 17.57
C SER A 382 -1.91 -23.76 17.14
N LEU A 383 -1.33 -24.66 16.33
CA LEU A 383 -1.98 -25.93 15.96
C LEU A 383 -2.14 -26.86 17.17
N LEU A 384 -1.22 -26.83 18.14
CA LEU A 384 -1.36 -27.59 19.37
C LEU A 384 -2.54 -27.10 20.21
N SER A 385 -2.80 -25.79 20.24
CA SER A 385 -3.95 -25.21 20.95
C SER A 385 -5.31 -25.69 20.42
N VAL A 386 -5.35 -26.20 19.19
CA VAL A 386 -6.54 -26.79 18.56
C VAL A 386 -6.49 -28.31 18.50
N GLY A 387 -5.55 -28.94 19.20
CA GLY A 387 -5.41 -30.39 19.31
C GLY A 387 -4.81 -31.07 18.08
N ILE A 388 -4.11 -30.33 17.22
CA ILE A 388 -3.52 -30.86 15.99
C ILE A 388 -2.01 -31.03 16.16
N SER A 389 -1.54 -32.28 16.07
CA SER A 389 -0.12 -32.61 16.00
C SER A 389 0.29 -32.97 14.58
N VAL A 390 1.39 -32.37 14.14
CA VAL A 390 2.03 -32.60 12.84
C VAL A 390 3.33 -33.42 12.96
N LYS A 391 3.70 -33.85 14.17
CA LYS A 391 4.91 -34.65 14.41
C LYS A 391 4.84 -35.99 13.68
N GLY A 392 5.95 -36.39 13.05
CA GLY A 392 6.11 -37.70 12.42
C GLY A 392 5.45 -37.88 11.06
N ARG A 393 4.86 -36.83 10.47
CA ARG A 393 4.34 -36.89 9.10
C ARG A 393 5.49 -36.93 8.09
N PRO A 394 5.41 -37.71 7.00
CA PRO A 394 6.36 -37.56 5.90
C PRO A 394 6.14 -36.18 5.27
N LEU A 395 7.18 -35.35 5.30
CA LEU A 395 7.16 -34.01 4.73
C LEU A 395 8.06 -33.96 3.50
N GLY A 396 7.51 -33.54 2.36
CA GLY A 396 8.28 -33.31 1.14
C GLY A 396 9.12 -32.03 1.20
N VAL A 397 9.93 -31.85 2.25
CA VAL A 397 10.72 -30.62 2.47
C VAL A 397 11.67 -30.37 1.30
N LYS A 398 12.32 -31.43 0.81
CA LYS A 398 13.25 -31.36 -0.31
C LYS A 398 12.53 -30.94 -1.60
N GLU A 399 11.38 -31.55 -1.90
CA GLU A 399 10.55 -31.24 -3.06
C GLU A 399 10.03 -29.80 -3.00
N ALA A 400 9.61 -29.33 -1.83
CA ALA A 400 9.16 -27.97 -1.60
C ALA A 400 10.29 -26.96 -1.82
N ARG A 401 11.49 -27.21 -1.27
CA ARG A 401 12.70 -26.38 -1.50
C ARG A 401 13.08 -26.32 -2.97
N ASP A 402 13.06 -27.47 -3.66
CA ASP A 402 13.40 -27.52 -5.09
C ASP A 402 12.33 -26.82 -5.93
N GLY A 403 11.06 -26.91 -5.54
CA GLY A 403 9.94 -26.16 -6.11
C GLY A 403 10.12 -24.65 -5.97
N LEU A 404 10.40 -24.17 -4.75
CA LEU A 404 10.68 -22.76 -4.46
C LEU A 404 11.85 -22.25 -5.32
N LYS A 405 12.99 -22.96 -5.33
CA LYS A 405 14.16 -22.58 -6.14
C LYS A 405 13.86 -22.52 -7.64
N ARG A 406 13.00 -23.40 -8.16
CA ARG A 406 12.58 -23.34 -9.57
C ARG A 406 11.69 -22.12 -9.83
N TYR A 407 10.77 -21.83 -8.91
CA TYR A 407 9.86 -20.70 -9.01
C TYR A 407 10.60 -19.36 -8.92
N GLU A 408 11.47 -19.19 -7.92
CA GLU A 408 12.35 -18.03 -7.73
C GLU A 408 13.17 -17.71 -8.97
N ARG A 409 13.77 -18.74 -9.61
CA ARG A 409 14.51 -18.56 -10.86
C ARG A 409 13.63 -17.98 -11.97
N SER A 410 12.38 -18.42 -12.08
CA SER A 410 11.45 -17.85 -13.06
C SER A 410 11.04 -16.43 -12.71
N ILE A 411 10.72 -16.15 -11.44
CA ILE A 411 10.39 -14.80 -10.97
C ILE A 411 11.56 -13.84 -11.18
N LYS A 412 12.79 -14.24 -10.87
CA LYS A 412 14.00 -13.44 -11.12
C LYS A 412 14.21 -13.19 -12.61
N ARG A 413 14.00 -14.18 -13.47
CA ARG A 413 14.04 -13.98 -14.93
C ARG A 413 12.96 -13.01 -15.41
N LEU A 414 11.74 -13.11 -14.89
CA LEU A 414 10.59 -12.31 -15.33
C LEU A 414 10.58 -10.90 -14.76
N TYR A 415 11.02 -10.70 -13.52
CA TYR A 415 10.88 -9.44 -12.79
C TYR A 415 12.17 -8.94 -12.12
N GLY A 416 13.29 -9.66 -12.23
CA GLY A 416 14.57 -9.19 -11.67
C GLY A 416 14.99 -7.84 -12.25
N TYR A 417 15.52 -6.98 -11.40
CA TYR A 417 16.10 -5.69 -11.78
C TYR A 417 17.51 -5.85 -12.36
N ASP A 418 17.79 -5.13 -13.44
CA ASP A 418 19.10 -4.95 -14.04
C ASP A 418 19.23 -3.49 -14.51
N ILE A 419 20.25 -2.78 -14.04
CA ILE A 419 20.37 -1.33 -14.26
C ILE A 419 20.41 -0.96 -15.75
N LEU A 420 21.01 -1.80 -16.60
CA LEU A 420 21.21 -1.52 -18.02
C LEU A 420 20.03 -1.98 -18.86
N ASN A 421 19.58 -3.21 -18.64
CA ASN A 421 18.64 -3.89 -19.53
C ASN A 421 17.21 -3.91 -18.99
N LYS A 422 17.06 -3.84 -17.66
CA LYS A 422 15.79 -4.14 -17.00
C LYS A 422 15.55 -3.25 -15.78
N ASN A 423 15.19 -2.01 -16.07
CA ASN A 423 14.90 -0.98 -15.08
C ASN A 423 13.48 -0.44 -15.27
N CYS A 424 13.09 0.53 -14.44
CA CYS A 424 11.74 1.06 -14.43
C CYS A 424 11.28 1.60 -15.80
N VAL A 425 12.20 2.17 -16.58
CA VAL A 425 11.91 2.78 -17.87
C VAL A 425 11.93 1.73 -18.97
N THR A 426 12.96 0.88 -19.03
CA THR A 426 13.02 -0.15 -20.09
C THR A 426 11.83 -1.09 -20.01
N GLU A 427 11.37 -1.43 -18.80
CA GLU A 427 10.16 -2.22 -18.57
C GLU A 427 8.88 -1.51 -18.99
N LEU A 428 8.74 -0.21 -18.70
CA LEU A 428 7.59 0.57 -19.10
C LEU A 428 7.43 0.61 -20.62
N PHE A 429 8.53 0.90 -21.33
CA PHE A 429 8.54 0.93 -22.79
C PHE A 429 8.36 -0.47 -23.39
N SER A 430 8.97 -1.51 -22.80
CA SER A 430 8.77 -2.89 -23.24
C SER A 430 7.30 -3.34 -23.12
N ALA A 431 6.62 -2.97 -22.02
CA ALA A 431 5.20 -3.24 -21.85
C ALA A 431 4.35 -2.53 -22.93
N LEU A 432 4.65 -1.26 -23.21
CA LEU A 432 3.97 -0.48 -24.26
C LEU A 432 4.20 -1.09 -25.67
N GLU A 433 5.44 -1.45 -26.01
CA GLU A 433 5.80 -2.12 -27.27
C GLU A 433 5.08 -3.46 -27.41
N SER A 434 4.98 -4.24 -26.34
CA SER A 434 4.27 -5.54 -26.36
C SER A 434 2.76 -5.41 -26.59
N CYS A 435 2.17 -4.25 -26.28
CA CYS A 435 0.74 -3.99 -26.43
C CYS A 435 0.34 -3.52 -27.84
N LEU A 436 1.09 -2.57 -28.42
CA LEU A 436 0.75 -1.93 -29.70
C LEU A 436 1.67 -2.32 -30.86
N GLY A 437 2.70 -3.13 -30.60
CA GLY A 437 3.68 -3.58 -31.58
C GLY A 437 4.94 -2.71 -31.62
N PRO A 438 6.01 -3.23 -32.25
CA PRO A 438 7.28 -2.53 -32.35
C PRO A 438 7.15 -1.23 -33.17
N GLY A 439 7.98 -0.23 -32.84
CA GLY A 439 8.06 1.04 -33.59
C GLY A 439 6.98 2.07 -33.27
N ARG A 440 5.98 1.72 -32.43
CA ARG A 440 4.95 2.66 -31.95
C ARG A 440 5.42 3.56 -30.81
N PHE A 441 6.48 3.15 -30.12
CA PHE A 441 7.08 3.85 -28.99
C PHE A 441 8.61 3.83 -29.13
N PRO A 442 9.33 4.74 -28.45
CA PRO A 442 10.78 4.68 -28.35
C PRO A 442 11.26 3.30 -27.90
N LYS A 443 12.26 2.74 -28.61
CA LYS A 443 12.79 1.40 -28.31
C LYS A 443 13.34 1.32 -26.90
N SER A 444 12.82 0.39 -26.11
CA SER A 444 13.23 0.13 -24.72
C SER A 444 14.76 0.02 -24.55
N THR A 445 15.45 -0.65 -25.47
CA THR A 445 16.93 -0.82 -25.46
C THR A 445 17.73 0.48 -25.56
N THR A 446 17.11 1.57 -26.02
CA THR A 446 17.77 2.87 -26.21
C THR A 446 17.39 3.89 -25.14
N VAL A 447 16.60 3.47 -24.15
CA VAL A 447 15.89 4.32 -23.18
C VAL A 447 16.21 3.88 -21.75
N GLY A 448 17.46 3.48 -21.50
CA GLY A 448 17.90 3.03 -20.17
C GLY A 448 17.87 4.12 -19.09
N ILE A 449 17.69 5.38 -19.46
CA ILE A 449 17.68 6.53 -18.55
C ILE A 449 16.33 7.27 -18.66
N PRO A 450 15.60 7.49 -17.54
CA PRO A 450 14.27 8.11 -17.51
C PRO A 450 14.17 9.43 -18.26
N PHE A 451 15.09 10.37 -18.00
CA PHE A 451 15.10 11.66 -18.68
C PHE A 451 15.27 11.54 -20.21
N LEU A 452 16.15 10.65 -20.67
CA LEU A 452 16.33 10.41 -22.11
C LEU A 452 15.07 9.76 -22.73
N GLY A 453 14.37 8.92 -21.98
CA GLY A 453 13.11 8.35 -22.41
C GLY A 453 12.00 9.36 -22.57
N PHE A 454 11.91 10.28 -21.62
CA PHE A 454 10.98 11.39 -21.71
C PHE A 454 11.29 12.30 -22.90
N LYS A 455 12.57 12.64 -23.11
CA LYS A 455 13.01 13.43 -24.27
C LYS A 455 12.66 12.75 -25.60
N LYS A 456 12.93 11.44 -25.71
CA LYS A 456 12.60 10.65 -26.90
C LYS A 456 11.10 10.56 -27.14
N TRP A 457 10.32 10.38 -26.08
CA TRP A 457 8.86 10.38 -26.14
C TRP A 457 8.34 11.69 -26.73
N ILE A 458 8.80 12.84 -26.22
CA ILE A 458 8.40 14.16 -26.75
C ILE A 458 8.76 14.29 -28.24
N SER A 459 9.91 13.79 -28.66
CA SER A 459 10.35 13.91 -30.07
C SER A 459 9.66 12.96 -31.05
N GLN A 460 9.05 11.86 -30.57
CA GLN A 460 8.54 10.77 -31.43
C GLN A 460 7.03 10.58 -31.35
N MET A 461 6.38 11.11 -30.32
CA MET A 461 4.95 10.96 -30.08
C MET A 461 4.21 12.28 -30.37
N ASP A 462 2.91 12.21 -30.65
CA ASP A 462 2.04 13.39 -30.80
C ASP A 462 1.73 13.99 -29.42
N VAL A 463 2.70 14.75 -28.87
CA VAL A 463 2.57 15.43 -27.59
C VAL A 463 1.87 16.77 -27.77
N SER A 464 0.67 16.87 -27.22
CA SER A 464 -0.15 18.08 -27.23
C SER A 464 0.35 19.18 -26.28
N LYS A 465 0.86 18.80 -25.11
CA LYS A 465 1.31 19.72 -24.05
C LYS A 465 2.24 19.00 -23.09
N VAL A 466 3.23 19.73 -22.56
CA VAL A 466 4.01 19.30 -21.40
C VAL A 466 3.57 20.13 -20.19
N GLU A 467 3.12 19.45 -19.13
CA GLU A 467 2.75 20.07 -17.87
C GLU A 467 3.87 19.90 -16.85
N PHE A 468 4.18 20.97 -16.12
CA PHE A 468 5.21 20.99 -15.09
C PHE A 468 4.58 21.15 -13.72
N TYR A 469 4.92 20.24 -12.81
CA TYR A 469 4.55 20.28 -11.41
C TYR A 469 5.80 20.58 -10.58
N PRO A 470 5.99 21.82 -10.12
CA PRO A 470 7.10 22.16 -9.22
C PRO A 470 6.95 21.36 -7.93
N SER A 471 8.07 20.93 -7.35
CA SER A 471 8.02 20.21 -6.07
C SER A 471 7.57 21.10 -4.92
N TYR A 472 7.29 20.47 -3.78
CA TYR A 472 6.88 21.17 -2.58
C TYR A 472 7.81 22.32 -2.18
N ARG A 473 9.13 22.12 -2.10
CA ARG A 473 10.06 23.20 -1.75
C ARG A 473 9.98 24.39 -2.72
N LEU A 474 9.90 24.13 -4.03
CA LEU A 474 9.82 25.21 -5.03
C LEU A 474 8.50 25.97 -4.95
N ARG A 475 7.39 25.28 -4.66
CA ARG A 475 6.09 25.94 -4.44
C ARG A 475 6.13 26.83 -3.21
N ARG A 476 6.69 26.34 -2.09
CA ARG A 476 6.85 27.13 -0.87
C ARG A 476 7.78 28.33 -1.06
N LEU A 477 8.87 28.17 -1.81
CA LEU A 477 9.74 29.29 -2.15
C LEU A 477 9.01 30.35 -2.99
N ASP A 478 8.29 29.94 -4.03
CA ASP A 478 7.50 30.86 -4.87
C ASP A 478 6.44 31.61 -4.05
N GLU A 479 5.75 30.93 -3.13
CA GLU A 479 4.85 31.57 -2.15
C GLU A 479 5.59 32.62 -1.29
N MET A 480 6.76 32.29 -0.74
CA MET A 480 7.54 33.20 0.09
C MET A 480 8.07 34.40 -0.71
N TYR A 481 8.59 34.17 -1.92
CA TYR A 481 9.10 35.24 -2.78
C TYR A 481 8.03 36.23 -3.23
N ARG A 482 6.77 35.80 -3.32
CA ARG A 482 5.63 36.69 -3.62
C ARG A 482 5.22 37.57 -2.43
N GLY A 483 5.44 37.09 -1.21
CA GLY A 483 4.96 37.75 0.01
C GLY A 483 6.03 38.41 0.88
N GLN A 484 7.33 38.18 0.61
CA GLN A 484 8.44 38.59 1.47
C GLN A 484 9.60 39.16 0.66
N ASN A 485 10.56 39.79 1.33
CA ASN A 485 11.77 40.30 0.68
C ASN A 485 12.61 39.14 0.09
N PRO A 486 12.93 39.15 -1.22
CA PRO A 486 13.64 38.03 -1.85
C PRO A 486 15.02 37.73 -1.28
N LEU A 487 15.79 38.73 -0.86
CA LEU A 487 17.12 38.48 -0.28
C LEU A 487 17.02 37.78 1.07
N VAL A 488 16.04 38.16 1.89
CA VAL A 488 15.78 37.52 3.19
C VAL A 488 15.34 36.08 3.01
N VAL A 489 14.43 35.82 2.07
CA VAL A 489 13.98 34.46 1.74
C VAL A 489 15.15 33.62 1.24
N TYR A 490 15.94 34.15 0.31
CA TYR A 490 17.12 33.45 -0.21
C TYR A 490 18.10 33.08 0.90
N LEU A 491 18.54 34.04 1.72
CA LEU A 491 19.48 33.81 2.82
C LEU A 491 18.94 32.86 3.90
N ARG A 492 17.62 32.81 4.09
CA ARG A 492 17.00 31.86 5.02
C ARG A 492 16.92 30.46 4.43
N GLU A 493 16.53 30.31 3.17
CA GLU A 493 16.13 29.02 2.60
C GLU A 493 17.19 28.31 1.74
N PHE A 494 18.33 28.95 1.45
CA PHE A 494 19.37 28.34 0.60
C PHE A 494 20.17 27.20 1.27
N ASN A 495 20.03 27.01 2.58
CA ASN A 495 20.79 26.01 3.34
C ASN A 495 19.92 25.24 4.35
N THR A 496 20.40 24.05 4.76
CA THR A 496 19.68 23.14 5.65
C THR A 496 19.65 23.56 7.13
N ILE A 497 20.45 24.56 7.52
CA ILE A 497 20.56 25.02 8.91
C ILE A 497 19.48 26.06 9.22
N THR A 498 19.27 27.01 8.32
CA THR A 498 18.35 28.13 8.52
C THR A 498 17.02 27.97 7.79
N SER A 499 16.87 26.96 6.93
CA SER A 499 15.64 26.75 6.16
C SER A 499 14.45 26.58 7.11
N SER A 500 13.40 27.37 6.86
CA SER A 500 12.11 27.19 7.53
C SER A 500 11.23 26.16 6.82
N ILE A 501 11.54 25.84 5.56
CA ILE A 501 10.80 24.84 4.77
C ILE A 501 11.27 23.43 5.11
N TYR A 502 12.59 23.21 5.17
CA TYR A 502 13.18 21.88 5.30
C TYR A 502 13.68 21.60 6.72
N HIS A 503 13.32 20.43 7.22
CA HIS A 503 13.90 19.85 8.42
C HIS A 503 14.67 18.59 8.06
N ARG A 504 15.84 18.41 8.68
CA ARG A 504 16.72 17.29 8.38
C ARG A 504 16.00 15.95 8.57
N ASN A 505 15.92 15.20 7.49
CA ASN A 505 15.36 13.86 7.50
C ASN A 505 16.47 12.81 7.64
N THR A 506 16.22 11.74 8.39
CA THR A 506 17.21 10.67 8.64
C THR A 506 17.47 9.79 7.42
N VAL A 507 16.59 9.83 6.43
CA VAL A 507 16.78 9.11 5.16
C VAL A 507 17.57 9.92 4.13
N ASP A 508 17.77 11.22 4.37
CA ASP A 508 18.50 12.07 3.45
C ASP A 508 20.01 11.88 3.59
N THR A 509 20.69 12.02 2.46
CA THR A 509 22.15 12.08 2.42
C THR A 509 22.67 13.37 3.02
N SER A 510 23.94 13.43 3.40
CA SER A 510 24.51 14.65 3.96
C SER A 510 24.69 15.74 2.89
N PHE A 511 24.06 16.90 3.09
CA PHE A 511 24.28 18.11 2.30
C PHE A 511 23.97 19.36 3.13
N LEU A 512 24.49 20.51 2.69
CA LEU A 512 24.34 21.79 3.38
C LEU A 512 23.52 22.80 2.58
N LEU A 513 23.75 22.89 1.27
CA LEU A 513 23.16 23.89 0.39
C LEU A 513 22.19 23.27 -0.61
N PHE A 514 21.05 23.94 -0.81
CA PHE A 514 20.04 23.61 -1.79
C PHE A 514 20.42 24.15 -3.17
N SER A 515 20.47 23.29 -4.18
CA SER A 515 20.93 23.63 -5.54
C SER A 515 19.82 23.63 -6.60
N ASP A 516 18.58 23.40 -6.17
CA ASP A 516 17.39 23.14 -6.99
C ASP A 516 16.75 24.40 -7.58
N ASP A 517 16.91 25.54 -6.93
CA ASP A 517 16.41 26.83 -7.39
C ASP A 517 17.48 27.73 -8.04
N VAL A 518 18.73 27.26 -8.11
CA VAL A 518 19.86 28.05 -8.63
C VAL A 518 20.58 27.37 -9.79
N LEU A 519 20.91 28.12 -10.84
CA LEU A 519 21.65 27.62 -12.01
C LEU A 519 23.13 28.04 -11.97
N ILE A 520 23.39 29.35 -11.85
CA ILE A 520 24.73 29.95 -11.94
C ILE A 520 25.64 29.57 -10.75
N PRO A 521 25.21 29.71 -9.47
CA PRO A 521 26.08 29.37 -8.34
C PRO A 521 26.14 27.86 -8.05
N ARG A 522 25.48 27.00 -8.85
CA ARG A 522 25.36 25.57 -8.60
C ARG A 522 26.72 24.85 -8.43
N PRO A 523 27.76 25.15 -9.23
CA PRO A 523 29.07 24.52 -9.01
C PRO A 523 29.68 24.86 -7.64
N ILE A 524 29.51 26.10 -7.18
CA ILE A 524 29.99 26.53 -5.86
C ILE A 524 29.23 25.79 -4.76
N TYR A 525 27.91 25.67 -4.90
CA TYR A 525 27.09 24.92 -3.95
C TYR A 525 27.47 23.44 -3.93
N GLY A 526 27.76 22.87 -5.10
CA GLY A 526 28.29 21.52 -5.26
C GLY A 526 29.59 21.32 -4.49
N CYS A 527 30.56 22.24 -4.63
CA CYS A 527 31.82 22.19 -3.88
C CYS A 527 31.58 22.18 -2.36
N ILE A 528 30.73 23.08 -1.86
CA ILE A 528 30.41 23.17 -0.43
C ILE A 528 29.73 21.88 0.05
N ASN A 529 28.79 21.34 -0.72
CA ASN A 529 28.11 20.09 -0.42
C ASN A 529 29.07 18.89 -0.40
N VAL A 530 30.03 18.81 -1.34
CA VAL A 530 31.07 17.78 -1.36
C VAL A 530 31.92 17.87 -0.09
N ILE A 531 32.40 19.06 0.28
CA ILE A 531 33.18 19.25 1.50
C ILE A 531 32.37 18.83 2.74
N TYR A 532 31.13 19.29 2.84
CA TYR A 532 30.25 18.97 3.96
C TYR A 532 29.95 17.47 4.09
N ALA A 533 29.71 16.80 2.95
CA ALA A 533 29.50 15.36 2.91
C ALA A 533 30.75 14.58 3.30
N GLY A 534 31.94 15.03 2.84
CA GLY A 534 33.23 14.45 3.22
C GLY A 534 33.52 14.58 4.72
N LEU A 535 33.22 15.74 5.32
CA LEU A 535 33.33 15.93 6.77
C LEU A 535 32.38 15.01 7.55
N ASN A 536 31.13 14.87 7.11
CA ASN A 536 30.18 13.93 7.75
C ASN A 536 30.61 12.47 7.58
N MET A 537 31.18 12.10 6.44
CA MET A 537 31.75 10.76 6.23
C MET A 537 32.91 10.50 7.20
N ALA A 538 33.84 11.46 7.34
CA ALA A 538 34.98 11.35 8.26
C ALA A 538 34.54 11.23 9.73
N ILE A 539 33.59 12.07 10.17
CA ILE A 539 32.98 11.95 11.51
C ILE A 539 32.26 10.60 11.65
N GLY A 540 31.56 10.16 10.61
CA GLY A 540 30.87 8.87 10.58
C GLY A 540 31.80 7.66 10.74
N VAL A 541 33.08 7.75 10.34
CA VAL A 541 34.08 6.70 10.64
C VAL A 541 34.29 6.56 12.15
N LEU A 542 34.33 7.69 12.86
CA LEU A 542 34.53 7.71 14.31
C LEU A 542 33.26 7.25 15.06
N GLU A 543 32.08 7.60 14.53
CA GLU A 543 30.78 7.24 15.12
C GLU A 543 30.26 5.85 14.72
N ALA A 544 30.89 5.21 13.71
CA ALA A 544 30.47 3.91 13.17
C ALA A 544 30.16 2.81 14.22
N PRO A 545 30.91 2.68 15.34
CA PRO A 545 30.60 1.71 16.38
C PRO A 545 29.25 1.97 17.08
N PHE A 546 28.78 3.21 17.10
CA PHE A 546 27.57 3.64 17.83
C PHE A 546 26.34 3.73 16.93
N ASP A 547 26.51 4.15 15.67
CA ASP A 547 25.41 4.38 14.73
C ASP A 547 25.31 3.29 13.63
N LYS A 548 26.10 2.23 13.75
CA LYS A 548 26.22 1.14 12.77
C LYS A 548 26.64 1.63 11.38
N GLY A 549 27.40 2.72 11.31
CA GLY A 549 27.92 3.32 10.08
C GLY A 549 26.88 4.12 9.28
N ALA A 550 25.75 4.49 9.90
CA ALA A 550 24.68 5.24 9.23
C ALA A 550 25.18 6.59 8.69
N ARG A 551 25.89 7.36 9.51
CA ARG A 551 26.42 8.68 9.13
C ARG A 551 27.54 8.58 8.11
N PHE A 552 28.39 7.55 8.21
CA PHE A 552 29.39 7.24 7.20
C PHE A 552 28.74 7.02 5.83
N SER A 553 27.71 6.16 5.77
CA SER A 553 26.95 5.89 4.56
C SER A 553 26.27 7.15 4.00
N GLN A 554 25.60 7.93 4.85
CA GLN A 554 24.97 9.20 4.45
C GLN A 554 25.97 10.22 3.90
N GLY A 555 27.18 10.29 4.47
CA GLY A 555 28.28 11.13 3.99
C GLY A 555 28.80 10.65 2.63
N GLY A 556 29.04 9.35 2.49
CA GLY A 556 29.49 8.74 1.22
C GLY A 556 28.51 8.97 0.08
N TRP A 557 27.21 8.72 0.30
CA TRP A 557 26.18 9.04 -0.69
C TRP A 557 26.03 10.54 -0.94
N GLY A 558 26.22 11.38 0.09
CA GLY A 558 26.24 12.83 -0.04
C GLY A 558 27.31 13.31 -1.03
N LEU A 559 28.51 12.71 -1.01
CA LEU A 559 29.57 12.99 -1.97
C LEU A 559 29.13 12.63 -3.40
N VAL A 560 28.66 11.39 -3.60
CA VAL A 560 28.23 10.87 -4.91
C VAL A 560 27.18 11.78 -5.55
N TYR A 561 26.21 12.26 -4.79
CA TYR A 561 25.14 13.12 -5.32
C TYR A 561 25.48 14.60 -5.41
N SER A 562 26.61 15.04 -4.85
CA SER A 562 27.06 16.44 -4.93
C SER A 562 28.05 16.68 -6.05
N ILE A 563 28.79 15.65 -6.49
CA ILE A 563 29.73 15.75 -7.61
C ILE A 563 29.07 16.25 -8.92
N PRO A 564 27.87 15.77 -9.33
CA PRO A 564 27.24 16.25 -10.56
C PRO A 564 26.93 17.75 -10.55
N GLU A 565 26.74 18.36 -9.38
CA GLU A 565 26.45 19.79 -9.23
C GLU A 565 27.62 20.67 -9.70
N LEU A 566 28.86 20.16 -9.59
CA LEU A 566 30.07 20.79 -10.12
C LEU A 566 30.00 21.00 -11.63
N PHE A 567 29.27 20.11 -12.33
CA PHE A 567 29.05 20.13 -13.77
C PHE A 567 27.64 20.64 -14.13
N MET A 568 27.05 21.45 -13.25
CA MET A 568 25.71 22.03 -13.41
C MET A 568 24.56 21.01 -13.47
N VAL A 569 24.79 19.74 -13.15
CA VAL A 569 23.73 18.72 -13.09
C VAL A 569 23.13 18.69 -11.68
N ASN A 570 21.83 18.91 -11.57
CA ASN A 570 21.15 18.83 -10.29
C ASN A 570 20.70 17.38 -10.01
N ILE A 571 21.13 16.83 -8.87
CA ILE A 571 20.46 15.68 -8.25
C ILE A 571 19.81 16.19 -6.98
N ARG A 572 18.49 16.02 -6.90
CA ARG A 572 17.74 16.68 -5.85
C ARG A 572 17.97 16.06 -4.50
N LYS A 573 18.22 16.92 -3.51
CA LYS A 573 18.46 16.57 -2.13
C LYS A 573 17.33 17.10 -1.24
N GLY A 574 17.08 16.41 -0.13
CA GLY A 574 16.06 16.81 0.83
C GLY A 574 14.70 16.21 0.50
N THR A 575 14.26 15.31 1.37
CA THR A 575 12.92 14.73 1.40
C THR A 575 12.20 15.16 2.66
N PHE A 576 10.88 15.21 2.59
CA PHE A 576 10.06 15.55 3.74
C PHE A 576 9.56 14.26 4.40
N ALA A 577 9.74 14.14 5.72
CA ALA A 577 9.19 13.01 6.47
C ALA A 577 7.65 12.97 6.39
N TRP A 578 7.04 14.13 6.21
CA TRP A 578 5.62 14.31 6.02
C TRP A 578 5.36 15.67 5.36
N VAL A 579 4.33 15.73 4.53
CA VAL A 579 3.74 16.96 3.99
C VAL A 579 2.23 16.79 4.12
N PRO A 580 1.47 17.82 4.54
CA PRO A 580 0.02 17.71 4.52
C PRO A 580 -0.45 17.48 3.08
N PRO A 581 -1.31 16.48 2.82
CA PRO A 581 -1.92 16.34 1.51
C PRO A 581 -2.79 17.57 1.21
N ASN A 582 -2.62 18.16 0.03
CA ASN A 582 -3.39 19.30 -0.46
C ASN A 582 -4.82 18.92 -0.84
#